data_AF-A0A1Y6CDB9-F1
#
_entry.id   AF-A0A1Y6CDB9-F1
#
_cell.length_a   1.000
_cell.length_b   1.000
_cell.length_c   1.000
_cell.angle_alpha   90.00
_cell.angle_beta   90.00
_cell.angle_gamma   90.00
#
_symmetry.space_group_name_H-M   'P 1'
#
loop_
_entity.id
_entity.type
_entity.pdbx_description
1 polymer ?
#
loop_
_entity_poly.entity_id
_entity_poly.type
_entity_poly.pdbx_seq_one_letter_code
_entity_poly.pdbx_strand_id
1 'polypeptide(L)'
;MDRIVKNDKIVQVATDLKKLILEAKIGFPASAESLEQIIPFVDKALSDPLFTPQRLRFDHLFIESELANNKELADLYSKFANLYEGLEA
;
A
#
# COMPACT_ATOMS: atom_id res chain seq x y z
N MET A 1 7.52 -22.17 -7.96
CA MET A 1 6.98 -21.55 -9.19
C MET A 1 6.74 -20.05 -8.93
N ASP A 2 7.69 -19.35 -8.30
CA ASP A 2 7.32 -18.60 -7.07
C ASP A 2 7.60 -17.10 -7.02
N ARG A 3 8.44 -16.54 -7.91
CA ARG A 3 8.79 -15.10 -7.84
C ARG A 3 7.98 -14.22 -8.78
N ILE A 4 7.65 -14.73 -9.96
CA ILE A 4 6.92 -13.98 -11.00
C ILE A 4 5.47 -13.72 -10.56
N VAL A 5 4.81 -14.71 -9.95
CA VAL A 5 3.42 -14.57 -9.46
C VAL A 5 3.32 -13.62 -8.26
N LYS A 6 4.33 -13.61 -7.36
CA LYS A 6 4.38 -12.67 -6.23
C LYS A 6 4.54 -11.23 -6.68
N ASN A 7 5.35 -11.00 -7.72
CA ASN A 7 5.47 -9.68 -8.33
C ASN A 7 4.17 -9.21 -8.97
N ASP A 8 3.44 -10.09 -9.65
CA ASP A 8 2.17 -9.72 -10.29
C ASP A 8 1.12 -9.28 -9.25
N LYS A 9 1.02 -10.01 -8.12
CA LYS A 9 0.12 -9.67 -7.01
C LYS A 9 0.46 -8.33 -6.36
N ILE A 10 1.73 -8.07 -6.03
CA ILE A 10 2.09 -6.81 -5.36
C ILE A 10 1.94 -5.62 -6.31
N VAL A 11 2.21 -5.79 -7.61
CA VAL A 11 2.00 -4.74 -8.62
C VAL A 11 0.52 -4.40 -8.76
N GLN A 12 -0.35 -5.40 -8.80
CA GLN A 12 -1.80 -5.19 -8.87
C GLN A 12 -2.29 -4.43 -7.62
N VAL A 13 -1.96 -4.93 -6.43
CA VAL A 13 -2.39 -4.32 -5.16
C VAL A 13 -1.81 -2.91 -4.99
N ALA A 14 -0.55 -2.68 -5.40
CA ALA A 14 0.06 -1.35 -5.39
C ALA A 14 -0.66 -0.38 -6.34
N THR A 15 -1.08 -0.84 -7.52
CA THR A 15 -1.82 -0.02 -8.49
C THR A 15 -3.18 0.39 -7.94
N ASP A 16 -3.94 -0.57 -7.40
CA ASP A 16 -5.25 -0.33 -6.81
C ASP A 16 -5.15 0.61 -5.59
N LEU A 17 -4.17 0.37 -4.73
CA LEU A 17 -3.89 1.21 -3.56
C LEU A 17 -3.53 2.65 -3.97
N LYS A 18 -2.70 2.83 -5.00
CA LYS A 18 -2.32 4.16 -5.50
C LYS A 18 -3.56 4.95 -5.94
N LYS A 19 -4.46 4.30 -6.67
CA LYS A 19 -5.68 4.93 -7.17
C LYS A 19 -6.57 5.38 -6.02
N LEU A 20 -6.83 4.50 -5.05
CA LEU A 20 -7.66 4.83 -3.90
C LEU A 20 -7.04 5.91 -3.00
N ILE A 21 -5.71 5.94 -2.84
CA ILE A 21 -5.02 7.04 -2.14
C ILE A 21 -5.29 8.38 -2.85
N LEU A 22 -5.20 8.41 -4.18
CA LEU A 22 -5.44 9.63 -4.96
C LEU A 22 -6.90 10.12 -4.90
N GLU A 23 -7.86 9.20 -4.77
CA GLU A 23 -9.27 9.54 -4.57
C GLU A 23 -9.53 9.98 -3.11
N ALA A 24 -8.96 9.27 -2.14
CA ALA A 24 -9.14 9.54 -0.72
C ALA A 24 -8.51 10.87 -0.30
N LYS A 25 -7.36 11.29 -0.85
CA LYS A 25 -6.77 12.59 -0.52
C LYS A 25 -7.64 13.79 -0.93
N ILE A 26 -8.53 13.60 -1.91
CA ILE A 26 -9.50 14.62 -2.34
C ILE A 26 -10.68 14.67 -1.37
N GLY A 27 -11.16 13.50 -0.91
CA GLY A 27 -12.27 13.40 0.05
C GLY A 27 -11.89 13.68 1.50
N PHE A 28 -10.62 13.46 1.86
CA PHE A 28 -10.10 13.50 3.23
C PHE A 28 -8.78 14.31 3.27
N PRO A 29 -8.86 15.66 3.19
CA PRO A 29 -7.66 16.52 3.17
C PRO A 29 -6.84 16.44 4.46
N ALA A 30 -7.45 16.09 5.60
CA ALA A 30 -6.75 15.86 6.85
C ALA A 30 -5.84 14.62 6.80
N SER A 31 -6.22 13.61 6.01
CA SER A 31 -5.43 12.38 5.82
C SER A 31 -4.45 12.46 4.67
N ALA A 32 -4.53 13.51 3.84
CA ALA A 32 -3.76 13.60 2.60
C ALA A 32 -2.25 13.42 2.83
N GLU A 33 -1.71 14.08 3.86
CA GLU A 33 -0.28 13.98 4.22
C GLU A 33 0.10 12.53 4.61
N SER A 34 -0.75 11.86 5.39
CA SER A 34 -0.51 10.47 5.80
C SER A 34 -0.60 9.50 4.62
N LEU A 35 -1.55 9.72 3.71
CA LEU A 35 -1.70 8.92 2.50
C LEU A 35 -0.53 9.13 1.52
N GLU A 36 0.01 10.35 1.44
CA GLU A 36 1.18 10.65 0.62
C GLU A 36 2.45 9.95 1.11
N GLN A 37 2.58 9.66 2.41
CA GLN A 37 3.72 8.89 2.93
C GLN A 37 3.77 7.44 2.41
N ILE A 38 2.65 6.90 1.93
CA ILE A 38 2.55 5.54 1.39
C ILE A 38 3.02 5.49 -0.08
N ILE A 39 2.89 6.59 -0.82
CA ILE A 39 3.16 6.68 -2.27
C ILE A 39 4.59 6.22 -2.64
N PRO A 40 5.67 6.61 -1.94
CA PRO A 40 7.02 6.15 -2.27
C PRO A 40 7.20 4.62 -2.21
N PHE A 41 6.50 3.95 -1.28
CA PHE A 41 6.56 2.49 -1.14
C PHE A 41 5.79 1.81 -2.27
N VAL A 42 4.63 2.35 -2.62
CA VAL A 42 3.83 1.92 -3.76
C VAL A 42 4.61 2.09 -5.06
N ASP A 43 5.23 3.24 -5.29
CA ASP A 43 6.06 3.50 -6.48
C ASP A 43 7.29 2.59 -6.55
N LYS A 44 7.87 2.24 -5.40
CA LYS A 44 8.96 1.25 -5.34
C LYS A 44 8.48 -0.14 -5.74
N ALA A 45 7.30 -0.56 -5.29
CA ALA A 45 6.71 -1.85 -5.68
C ALA A 45 6.35 -1.90 -7.18
N LEU A 46 5.94 -0.77 -7.77
CA LEU A 46 5.62 -0.68 -9.20
C LEU A 46 6.85 -0.56 -10.11
N SER A 47 7.93 0.06 -9.63
CA SER A 47 9.14 0.32 -10.44
C SER A 47 10.20 -0.78 -10.34
N ASP A 48 10.18 -1.61 -9.30
CA ASP A 48 11.17 -2.67 -9.10
C ASP A 48 10.66 -4.03 -9.61
N PRO A 49 11.10 -4.50 -10.80
CA PRO A 49 10.74 -5.82 -11.32
C PRO A 49 11.37 -6.97 -10.52
N LEU A 50 12.24 -6.69 -9.56
CA LEU A 50 12.84 -7.66 -8.65
C LEU A 50 12.50 -7.32 -7.19
N PHE A 51 11.33 -6.71 -6.98
CA PHE A 51 10.85 -6.27 -5.68
C PHE A 51 11.20 -7.26 -4.57
N THR A 52 12.06 -6.80 -3.66
CA THR A 52 12.48 -7.60 -2.50
C THR A 52 11.68 -7.14 -1.28
N PRO A 53 10.95 -8.06 -0.62
CA PRO A 53 10.17 -7.73 0.55
C PRO A 53 10.99 -7.04 1.64
N GLN A 54 10.45 -5.96 2.19
CA GLN A 54 11.11 -5.12 3.17
C GLN A 54 10.13 -4.77 4.28
N ARG A 55 10.62 -4.78 5.52
CA ARG A 55 9.81 -4.45 6.69
C ARG A 55 9.32 -3.01 6.59
N LEU A 56 8.01 -2.82 6.63
CA LEU A 56 7.40 -1.50 6.63
C LEU A 56 7.39 -0.99 8.06
N ARG A 57 8.37 -0.16 8.41
CA ARG A 57 8.31 0.63 9.64
C ARG A 57 7.49 1.89 9.37
N PHE A 58 6.18 1.73 9.27
CA PHE A 58 5.29 2.87 9.47
C PHE A 58 5.20 3.11 10.97
N ASP A 59 6.08 3.98 11.47
CA ASP A 59 5.86 4.60 12.77
C ASP A 59 4.55 5.41 12.67
N HIS A 60 3.54 4.95 13.43
CA HIS A 60 2.18 5.49 13.60
C HIS A 60 1.12 4.93 12.64
N LEU A 61 0.25 3.99 13.07
CA LEU A 61 -0.96 4.21 13.89
C LEU A 61 -1.93 5.32 13.42
N PHE A 62 -1.51 6.25 12.56
CA PHE A 62 -2.33 7.39 12.12
C PHE A 62 -3.23 7.05 10.93
N ILE A 63 -2.77 6.11 10.10
CA ILE A 63 -3.53 5.54 8.99
C ILE A 63 -4.78 4.80 9.50
N GLU A 64 -4.71 4.11 10.64
CA GLU A 64 -5.83 3.29 11.15
C GLU A 64 -7.08 4.12 11.50
N SER A 65 -6.93 5.36 11.98
CA SER A 65 -8.08 6.17 12.42
C SER A 65 -8.87 6.78 11.25
N GLU A 66 -8.21 7.14 10.15
CA GLU A 66 -8.88 7.72 8.97
C GLU A 66 -9.12 6.70 7.85
N LEU A 67 -8.28 5.66 7.71
CA LEU A 67 -8.60 4.50 6.87
C LEU A 67 -9.77 3.68 7.42
N ALA A 68 -10.05 3.72 8.72
CA ALA A 68 -11.24 3.07 9.28
C ALA A 68 -12.55 3.56 8.62
N ASN A 69 -12.57 4.81 8.12
CA ASN A 69 -13.73 5.35 7.39
C ASN A 69 -13.85 4.81 5.96
N ASN A 70 -12.77 4.25 5.39
CA ASN A 70 -12.76 3.62 4.08
C ASN A 70 -12.24 2.18 4.19
N LYS A 71 -13.16 1.25 4.43
CA LYS A 71 -12.87 -0.19 4.57
C LYS A 71 -12.09 -0.77 3.39
N GLU A 72 -12.36 -0.28 2.17
CA GLU A 72 -11.68 -0.75 0.96
C GLU A 72 -10.21 -0.32 0.96
N LEU A 73 -9.94 0.94 1.31
CA LEU A 73 -8.58 1.46 1.41
C LEU A 73 -7.80 0.81 2.56
N ALA A 74 -8.45 0.54 3.70
CA ALA A 74 -7.86 -0.20 4.82
C ALA A 74 -7.50 -1.65 4.44
N ASP A 75 -8.39 -2.35 3.75
CA ASP A 75 -8.17 -3.74 3.30
C ASP A 75 -7.03 -3.82 2.28
N LEU A 76 -7.02 -2.92 1.28
CA LEU A 76 -5.95 -2.86 0.29
C LEU A 76 -4.61 -2.45 0.89
N TYR A 77 -4.59 -1.53 1.84
CA TYR A 77 -3.38 -1.19 2.57
C TYR A 77 -2.84 -2.39 3.36
N SER A 78 -3.70 -3.13 4.07
CA SER A 78 -3.29 -4.31 4.82
C SER A 78 -2.70 -5.40 3.92
N LYS A 79 -3.37 -5.69 2.79
CA LYS A 79 -2.85 -6.63 1.77
C LYS A 79 -1.54 -6.16 1.18
N PHE A 80 -1.41 -4.87 0.87
CA PHE A 80 -0.16 -4.30 0.38
C PHE A 80 0.96 -4.48 1.41
N ALA A 81 0.71 -4.12 2.67
CA ALA A 81 1.71 -4.24 3.73
C ALA A 81 2.17 -5.69 3.91
N ASN A 82 1.25 -6.65 3.97
CA ASN A 82 1.58 -8.06 4.10
C ASN A 82 2.39 -8.58 2.90
N LEU A 83 2.04 -8.21 1.67
CA LEU A 83 2.80 -8.59 0.47
C LEU A 83 4.17 -7.92 0.42
N TYR A 84 4.24 -6.64 0.78
CA TYR A 84 5.45 -5.83 0.80
C TYR A 84 6.44 -6.31 1.87
N GLU A 85 5.94 -6.80 3.00
CA GLU A 85 6.74 -7.43 4.06
C GLU A 85 7.02 -8.93 3.80
N GLY A 86 6.38 -9.52 2.79
CA GLY A 86 6.54 -10.93 2.41
C GLY A 86 5.85 -11.92 3.35
N LEU A 87 4.85 -11.45 4.11
CA LEU A 87 4.03 -12.22 5.04
C LEU A 87 2.92 -13.00 4.35
N GLU A 88 2.37 -12.47 3.25
CA GLU A 88 1.43 -13.18 2.38
C GLU A 88 2.15 -13.74 1.13
N ALA A 89 1.83 -14.99 0.76
CA ALA A 89 2.42 -15.73 -0.37
C ALA A 89 1.37 -16.03 -1.47
#